data_AF-A0A2J6HMI1-F1
#
_entry.id   AF-A0A2J6HMI1-F1
#
_cell.length_a   1.000
_cell.length_b   1.000
_cell.length_c   1.000
_cell.angle_alpha   90.00
_cell.angle_beta   90.00
_cell.angle_gamma   90.00
#
_symmetry.space_group_name_H-M   'P 1'
#
loop_
_entity.id
_entity.type
_entity.pdbx_description
1 polymer ?
#
loop_
_entity_poly.entity_id
_entity_poly.type
_entity_poly.pdbx_seq_one_letter_code
_entity_poly.pdbx_strand_id
1 'polypeptide(L)'
;MSKQNYSISDLERMTGIKAHTIRIWEKRYGIIEPHRTDTNIRYYSDNDLKKLLNISILNNSGWKISHIAELSNEEINSEVLKLASQSQEAESIIETMLHATLELDSVLFNKAITNAVIAHGFENAFHKVFFPFYQKVRLHWLTGVISEAQQHFADSILRQKVIVALDGLIIPPAENGKRFFIFLPEGHYNELCMLFFAYLIRKSGHKTIYLGQSVTRSALRSIAKVKHPDALITTFTSPLSSCETESYIKSLCTDFPVQQIYLTKLQDPENGLDCPLNVKVIHSVEDFKADLSTRYPL
;
A
#
# COMPACT_ATOMS: atom_id res chain seq x y z
N MET A 1 38.86 -17.88 10.46
CA MET A 1 38.03 -17.12 9.49
C MET A 1 38.58 -15.71 9.43
N SER A 2 38.98 -15.21 8.26
CA SER A 2 39.55 -13.87 8.11
C SER A 2 38.52 -12.80 8.44
N LYS A 3 38.82 -11.87 9.36
CA LYS A 3 37.99 -10.68 9.62
C LYS A 3 37.88 -9.89 8.31
N GLN A 4 36.68 -9.81 7.73
CA GLN A 4 36.44 -8.88 6.63
C GLN A 4 36.24 -7.48 7.20
N ASN A 5 36.99 -6.53 6.63
CA ASN A 5 36.87 -5.12 6.95
C ASN A 5 36.16 -4.44 5.78
N TYR A 6 35.00 -3.84 6.05
CA TYR A 6 34.18 -3.17 5.05
C TYR A 6 34.47 -1.68 5.03
N SER A 7 34.44 -1.07 3.84
CA SER A 7 34.40 0.38 3.71
C SER A 7 32.96 0.89 3.86
N ILE A 8 32.79 2.22 4.03
CA ILE A 8 31.44 2.81 4.05
C ILE A 8 30.69 2.61 2.72
N SER A 9 31.42 2.53 1.60
CA SER A 9 30.84 2.28 0.27
C SER A 9 30.37 0.83 0.13
N ASP A 10 31.05 -0.12 0.77
CA ASP A 10 30.61 -1.51 0.84
C ASP A 10 29.32 -1.63 1.63
N LEU A 11 29.25 -0.97 2.80
CA LEU A 11 28.03 -0.92 3.60
C LEU A 11 26.86 -0.31 2.83
N GLU A 12 27.07 0.79 2.10
CA GLU A 12 26.01 1.38 1.27
C GLU A 12 25.49 0.38 0.23
N ARG A 13 26.39 -0.28 -0.48
CA ARG A 13 26.02 -1.25 -1.52
C ARG A 13 25.28 -2.46 -0.96
N MET A 14 25.70 -2.97 0.20
CA MET A 14 25.14 -4.20 0.78
C MET A 14 23.84 -3.96 1.56
N THR A 15 23.72 -2.81 2.22
CA THR A 15 22.55 -2.49 3.07
C THR A 15 21.48 -1.70 2.33
N GLY A 16 21.82 -1.09 1.19
CA GLY A 16 20.97 -0.16 0.44
C GLY A 16 20.87 1.23 1.08
N ILE A 17 21.52 1.48 2.23
CA ILE A 17 21.46 2.75 2.95
C ILE A 17 22.58 3.67 2.46
N LYS A 18 22.25 4.88 2.02
CA LYS A 18 23.24 5.86 1.59
C LYS A 18 24.33 6.09 2.65
N ALA A 19 25.60 6.12 2.22
CA ALA A 19 26.74 6.33 3.10
C ALA A 19 26.60 7.59 3.98
N HIS A 20 26.00 8.65 3.43
CA HIS A 20 25.71 9.86 4.18
C HIS A 20 24.70 9.62 5.33
N THR A 21 23.65 8.85 5.08
CA THR A 21 22.64 8.48 6.09
C THR A 21 23.25 7.62 7.19
N ILE A 22 24.09 6.63 6.84
CA ILE A 22 24.80 5.79 7.82
C ILE A 22 25.64 6.68 8.75
N ARG A 23 26.38 7.65 8.22
CA ARG A 23 27.18 8.60 9.02
C ARG A 23 26.34 9.48 9.94
N ILE A 24 25.15 9.91 9.49
CA ILE A 24 24.22 10.66 10.34
C ILE A 24 23.75 9.79 11.49
N TRP A 25 23.36 8.55 11.21
CA TRP A 25 22.89 7.62 12.23
C TRP A 25 23.99 7.24 13.23
N GLU A 26 25.21 7.01 12.76
CA GLU A 26 26.43 6.87 13.59
C GLU A 26 26.55 8.06 14.55
N LYS A 27 26.61 9.28 14.02
CA LYS A 27 26.83 10.49 14.83
C LYS A 27 25.71 10.77 15.83
N ARG A 28 24.45 10.55 15.42
CA ARG A 28 23.28 10.99 16.18
C ARG A 28 22.82 9.94 17.19
N TYR A 29 23.00 8.67 16.88
CA TYR A 29 22.41 7.56 17.64
C TYR A 29 23.42 6.48 18.05
N GLY A 30 24.68 6.55 17.59
CA GLY A 30 25.71 5.56 17.96
C GLY A 30 25.37 4.13 17.52
N ILE A 31 24.58 3.95 16.46
CA ILE A 31 24.10 2.62 16.05
C ILE A 31 25.22 1.67 15.62
N ILE A 32 26.33 2.23 15.12
CA ILE A 32 27.58 1.53 14.79
C ILE A 32 28.73 2.46 15.15
N GLU A 33 29.91 1.89 15.38
CA GLU A 33 31.13 2.67 15.62
C GLU A 33 32.20 2.28 14.59
N PRO A 34 32.74 3.24 13.81
CA PRO A 34 33.77 2.93 12.85
C PRO A 34 35.09 2.64 13.56
N HIS A 35 35.69 1.50 13.25
CA HIS A 35 37.09 1.27 13.56
C HIS A 35 37.98 2.11 12.64
N ARG A 36 39.22 2.37 13.07
CA ARG A 36 40.19 3.15 12.31
C ARG A 36 41.49 2.40 12.16
N THR A 37 42.06 2.45 10.96
CA THR A 37 43.44 1.96 10.70
C THR A 37 44.46 2.90 11.32
N ASP A 38 45.72 2.48 11.37
CA ASP A 38 46.85 3.35 11.77
C ASP A 38 46.97 4.60 10.87
N THR A 39 46.53 4.47 9.61
CA THR A 39 46.42 5.58 8.64
C THR A 39 45.13 6.40 8.79
N ASN A 40 44.38 6.21 9.88
CA ASN A 40 43.15 6.93 10.23
C ASN A 40 41.96 6.71 9.27
N ILE A 41 41.95 5.62 8.50
CA ILE A 41 40.89 5.26 7.57
C ILE A 41 39.81 4.46 8.29
N ARG A 42 38.54 4.82 8.09
CA ARG A 42 37.39 4.10 8.69
C ARG A 42 37.20 2.72 8.06
N TYR A 43 36.96 1.71 8.89
CA TYR A 43 36.51 0.39 8.47
C TYR A 43 35.47 -0.18 9.45
N TYR A 44 34.69 -1.14 8.99
CA TYR A 44 33.59 -1.76 9.74
C TYR A 44 33.71 -3.27 9.74
N SER A 45 33.21 -3.90 10.80
CA SER A 45 33.25 -5.35 11.00
C SER A 45 32.02 -6.06 10.40
N ASP A 46 32.09 -7.39 10.33
CA ASP A 46 30.94 -8.25 10.01
C ASP A 46 29.74 -8.00 10.94
N ASN A 47 29.99 -7.69 12.21
CA ASN A 47 28.93 -7.41 13.18
C ASN A 47 28.24 -6.08 12.91
N ASP A 48 29.00 -5.06 12.49
CA ASP A 48 28.44 -3.75 12.09
C ASP A 48 27.57 -3.90 10.84
N LEU A 49 28.05 -4.68 9.86
CA LEU A 49 27.27 -4.99 8.66
C LEU A 49 25.98 -5.74 9.01
N LYS A 50 26.05 -6.81 9.83
CA LYS A 50 24.86 -7.55 10.27
C LYS A 50 23.86 -6.65 11.00
N LYS A 51 24.35 -5.80 11.91
CA LYS A 51 23.51 -4.84 12.64
C LYS A 51 22.85 -3.86 11.68
N LEU A 52 23.58 -3.30 10.73
CA LEU A 52 23.02 -2.40 9.72
C LEU A 52 22.03 -3.08 8.79
N LEU A 53 22.24 -4.34 8.42
CA LEU A 53 21.28 -5.10 7.63
C LEU A 53 19.96 -5.25 8.40
N ASN A 54 20.02 -5.61 9.68
CA ASN A 54 18.82 -5.74 10.52
C ASN A 54 18.13 -4.39 10.75
N ILE A 55 18.88 -3.31 10.98
CA ILE A 55 18.33 -1.95 11.04
C ILE A 55 17.68 -1.56 9.71
N SER A 56 18.30 -1.90 8.58
CA SER A 56 17.75 -1.65 7.23
C SER A 56 16.40 -2.35 7.06
N ILE A 57 16.29 -3.62 7.47
CA ILE A 57 15.04 -4.39 7.42
C ILE A 57 13.95 -3.71 8.26
N LEU A 58 14.24 -3.38 9.53
CA LEU A 58 13.26 -2.72 10.41
C LEU A 58 12.85 -1.36 9.86
N ASN A 59 13.81 -0.54 9.42
CA ASN A 59 13.55 0.78 8.88
C ASN A 59 12.72 0.73 7.60
N ASN A 60 12.99 -0.23 6.70
CA ASN A 60 12.21 -0.45 5.48
C ASN A 60 10.79 -0.97 5.79
N SER A 61 10.57 -1.61 6.94
CA SER A 61 9.24 -1.99 7.44
C SER A 61 8.48 -0.83 8.11
N GLY A 62 9.02 0.40 8.08
CA GLY A 62 8.38 1.61 8.59
C GLY A 62 8.78 2.02 10.00
N TRP A 63 9.70 1.30 10.65
CA TRP A 63 10.19 1.67 11.98
C TRP A 63 11.10 2.90 11.88
N LYS A 64 10.91 3.88 12.77
CA LYS A 64 11.78 5.06 12.80
C LYS A 64 13.14 4.70 13.37
N ILE A 65 14.21 5.17 12.72
CA ILE A 65 15.58 4.97 13.21
C ILE A 65 15.79 5.39 14.67
N SER A 66 15.11 6.46 15.13
CA SER A 66 15.20 6.90 16.51
C SER A 66 14.72 5.84 17.50
N HIS A 67 13.69 5.08 17.13
CA HIS A 67 13.17 3.99 17.95
C HIS A 67 14.04 2.73 17.83
N ILE A 68 14.50 2.39 16.61
CA ILE A 68 15.38 1.24 16.40
C ILE A 68 16.70 1.40 17.20
N ALA A 69 17.21 2.63 17.30
CA ALA A 69 18.44 2.93 18.04
C ALA A 69 18.32 2.76 19.57
N GLU A 70 17.10 2.72 20.11
CA GLU A 70 16.85 2.49 21.54
C GLU A 70 16.88 0.99 21.91
N LEU A 71 16.86 0.11 20.91
CA LEU A 71 16.80 -1.34 21.08
C LEU A 71 18.20 -1.96 21.24
N SER A 72 18.28 -3.03 22.02
CA SER A 72 19.46 -3.89 22.07
C SER A 72 19.65 -4.66 20.75
N ASN A 73 20.86 -5.19 20.53
CA ASN A 73 21.10 -6.04 19.35
C ASN A 73 20.21 -7.30 19.37
N GLU A 74 19.95 -7.87 20.53
CA GLU A 74 19.06 -9.03 20.70
C GLU A 74 17.61 -8.66 20.36
N GLU A 75 17.14 -7.50 20.79
CA GLU A 75 15.79 -7.00 20.49
C GLU A 75 15.63 -6.74 18.99
N ILE A 76 16.61 -6.06 18.35
CA ILE A 76 16.64 -5.86 16.90
C ILE A 76 16.56 -7.20 16.16
N ASN A 77 17.37 -8.18 16.56
CA ASN A 77 17.36 -9.51 15.95
C ASN A 77 16.00 -10.22 16.13
N SER A 78 15.40 -10.11 17.33
CA SER A 78 14.09 -10.68 17.63
C SER A 78 12.99 -10.08 16.76
N GLU A 79 12.96 -8.75 16.62
CA GLU A 79 11.98 -8.06 15.78
C GLU A 79 12.16 -8.40 14.29
N VAL A 80 13.39 -8.50 13.80
CA VAL A 80 13.65 -8.96 12.42
C VAL A 80 13.15 -10.38 12.21
N LEU A 81 13.39 -11.30 13.15
CA LEU A 81 12.87 -12.67 13.07
C LEU A 81 11.34 -12.71 13.07
N LYS A 82 10.68 -11.88 13.90
CA LYS A 82 9.22 -11.74 13.90
C LYS A 82 8.72 -11.27 12.53
N LEU A 83 9.33 -10.23 11.95
CA LEU A 83 8.96 -9.76 10.62
C LEU A 83 9.14 -10.84 9.55
N ALA A 84 10.24 -11.58 9.57
CA ALA A 84 10.48 -12.68 8.65
C ALA A 84 9.41 -13.78 8.79
N SER A 85 9.06 -14.15 10.02
CA SER A 85 8.01 -15.15 10.27
C SER A 85 6.64 -14.69 9.77
N GLN A 86 6.28 -13.41 9.99
CA GLN A 86 5.03 -12.84 9.48
C GLN A 86 5.00 -12.79 7.95
N SER A 87 6.13 -12.49 7.30
CA SER A 87 6.20 -12.52 5.83
C SER A 87 6.03 -13.93 5.28
N GLN A 88 6.58 -14.94 5.94
CA GLN A 88 6.42 -16.33 5.55
C GLN A 88 4.98 -16.82 5.73
N GLU A 89 4.33 -16.41 6.82
CA GLU A 89 2.92 -16.70 7.07
C GLU A 89 2.02 -16.07 5.99
N ALA A 90 2.23 -14.79 5.70
CA ALA A 90 1.50 -14.10 4.64
C ALA A 90 1.68 -14.78 3.28
N GLU A 91 2.91 -15.18 2.94
CA GLU A 91 3.23 -15.88 1.69
C GLU A 91 2.51 -17.24 1.60
N SER A 92 2.50 -18.01 2.69
CA SER A 92 1.77 -19.29 2.74
C SER A 92 0.26 -19.12 2.56
N ILE A 93 -0.32 -18.05 3.11
CA ILE A 93 -1.74 -17.72 2.90
C ILE A 93 -1.99 -17.35 1.43
N ILE A 94 -1.10 -16.55 0.82
CA ILE A 94 -1.20 -16.19 -0.60
C ILE A 94 -1.15 -17.43 -1.50
N GLU A 95 -0.24 -18.36 -1.24
CA GLU A 95 -0.16 -19.64 -1.97
C GLU A 95 -1.45 -20.46 -1.83
N THR A 96 -2.01 -20.51 -0.62
CA THR A 96 -3.28 -21.19 -0.37
C THR A 96 -4.43 -20.52 -1.14
N MET A 97 -4.47 -19.19 -1.19
CA MET A 97 -5.46 -18.45 -1.97
C MET A 97 -5.31 -18.69 -3.48
N LEU A 98 -4.08 -18.76 -4.00
CA LEU A 98 -3.82 -19.08 -5.41
C LEU A 98 -4.29 -20.50 -5.75
N HIS A 99 -3.94 -21.48 -4.93
CA HIS A 99 -4.39 -22.86 -5.12
C HIS A 99 -5.93 -22.95 -5.12
N ALA A 100 -6.57 -22.32 -4.13
CA ALA A 100 -8.04 -22.29 -4.07
C ALA A 100 -8.68 -21.55 -5.26
N THR A 101 -7.97 -20.56 -5.84
CA THR A 101 -8.41 -19.87 -7.06
C THR A 101 -8.34 -20.79 -8.27
N LEU A 102 -7.25 -21.55 -8.41
CA LEU A 102 -7.07 -22.51 -9.51
C LEU A 102 -8.15 -23.61 -9.47
N GLU A 103 -8.43 -24.14 -8.29
CA GLU A 103 -9.40 -25.21 -8.08
C GLU A 103 -10.85 -24.70 -7.91
N LEU A 104 -11.09 -23.39 -7.94
CA LEU A 104 -12.39 -22.77 -7.64
C LEU A 104 -12.98 -23.21 -6.27
N ASP A 105 -12.09 -23.51 -5.31
CA ASP A 105 -12.46 -23.99 -3.98
C ASP A 105 -12.84 -22.81 -3.06
N SER A 106 -14.13 -22.50 -3.03
CA SER A 106 -14.66 -21.40 -2.21
C SER A 106 -14.43 -21.61 -0.72
N VAL A 107 -14.39 -22.86 -0.23
CA VAL A 107 -14.24 -23.16 1.20
C VAL A 107 -12.82 -22.85 1.64
N LEU A 108 -11.84 -23.36 0.88
CA LEU A 108 -10.43 -23.10 1.13
C LEU A 108 -10.10 -21.61 0.99
N PHE A 109 -10.64 -20.96 -0.04
CA PHE A 109 -10.42 -19.52 -0.26
C PHE A 109 -10.97 -18.67 0.90
N ASN A 110 -12.19 -18.95 1.36
CA ASN A 110 -12.78 -18.25 2.51
C ASN A 110 -11.99 -18.50 3.81
N LYS A 111 -11.48 -19.72 4.03
CA LYS A 111 -10.65 -20.04 5.18
C LYS A 111 -9.33 -19.27 5.14
N ALA A 112 -8.68 -19.20 3.98
CA ALA A 112 -7.44 -18.43 3.80
C ALA A 112 -7.65 -16.92 4.07
N ILE A 113 -8.75 -16.34 3.56
CA ILE A 113 -9.12 -14.95 3.88
C ILE A 113 -9.32 -14.76 5.39
N THR A 114 -10.04 -15.68 6.03
CA THR A 114 -10.31 -15.60 7.47
C THR A 114 -9.01 -15.63 8.27
N ASN A 115 -8.09 -16.53 7.91
CA ASN A 115 -6.77 -16.60 8.53
C ASN A 115 -5.97 -15.30 8.33
N ALA A 116 -5.97 -14.72 7.12
CA ALA A 116 -5.31 -13.45 6.87
C ALA A 116 -5.84 -12.32 7.76
N VAL A 117 -7.18 -12.23 7.88
CA VAL A 117 -7.84 -11.20 8.68
C VAL A 117 -7.60 -11.41 10.18
N ILE A 118 -7.58 -12.67 10.66
CA ILE A 118 -7.25 -12.97 12.07
C ILE A 118 -5.78 -12.62 12.38
N ALA A 119 -4.85 -13.00 11.50
CA ALA A 119 -3.42 -12.83 11.73
C ALA A 119 -2.97 -11.36 11.64
N HIS A 120 -3.58 -10.56 10.76
CA HIS A 120 -3.11 -9.21 10.47
C HIS A 120 -4.10 -8.10 10.80
N GLY A 121 -5.38 -8.42 10.99
CA GLY A 121 -6.48 -7.47 10.93
C GLY A 121 -6.85 -7.12 9.49
N PHE A 122 -8.08 -6.65 9.28
CA PHE A 122 -8.65 -6.47 7.93
C PHE A 122 -7.82 -5.54 7.02
N GLU A 123 -7.37 -4.39 7.52
CA GLU A 123 -6.56 -3.45 6.72
C GLU A 123 -5.20 -4.03 6.33
N ASN A 124 -4.48 -4.61 7.29
CA ASN A 124 -3.16 -5.15 7.00
C ASN A 124 -3.26 -6.42 6.17
N ALA A 125 -4.35 -7.19 6.27
CA ALA A 125 -4.61 -8.31 5.36
C ALA A 125 -4.71 -7.82 3.91
N PHE A 126 -5.35 -6.67 3.67
CA PHE A 126 -5.37 -6.05 2.34
C PHE A 126 -3.96 -5.75 1.81
N HIS A 127 -3.15 -5.07 2.61
CA HIS A 127 -1.80 -4.66 2.20
C HIS A 127 -0.81 -5.83 2.11
N LYS A 128 -0.79 -6.72 3.11
CA LYS A 128 0.20 -7.79 3.25
C LYS A 128 -0.16 -9.08 2.51
N VAL A 129 -1.45 -9.33 2.24
CA VAL A 129 -1.93 -10.58 1.65
C VAL A 129 -2.68 -10.33 0.35
N PHE A 130 -3.76 -9.54 0.36
CA PHE A 130 -4.65 -9.47 -0.81
C PHE A 130 -4.04 -8.72 -1.99
N PHE A 131 -3.34 -7.59 -1.79
CA PHE A 131 -2.65 -6.93 -2.90
C PHE A 131 -1.51 -7.78 -3.50
N PRO A 132 -0.60 -8.39 -2.72
CA PRO A 132 0.38 -9.33 -3.26
C PRO A 132 -0.26 -10.54 -3.95
N PHE A 133 -1.35 -11.08 -3.41
CA PHE A 133 -2.14 -12.12 -4.07
C PHE A 133 -2.62 -11.65 -5.45
N TYR A 134 -3.18 -10.45 -5.57
CA TYR A 134 -3.62 -9.90 -6.86
C TYR A 134 -2.49 -9.65 -7.86
N GLN A 135 -1.32 -9.24 -7.39
CA GLN A 135 -0.14 -9.15 -8.24
C GLN A 135 0.21 -10.52 -8.84
N LYS A 136 0.17 -11.59 -8.03
CA LYS A 136 0.38 -12.95 -8.52
C LYS A 136 -0.74 -13.41 -9.46
N VAL A 137 -2.01 -13.15 -9.14
CA VAL A 137 -3.14 -13.49 -10.02
C VAL A 137 -2.97 -12.82 -11.39
N ARG A 138 -2.61 -11.53 -11.42
CA ARG A 138 -2.34 -10.79 -12.65
C ARG A 138 -1.22 -11.43 -13.48
N LEU A 139 -0.10 -11.79 -12.84
CA LEU A 139 1.01 -12.46 -13.53
C LEU A 139 0.56 -13.81 -14.12
N HIS A 140 -0.17 -14.63 -13.35
CA HIS A 140 -0.65 -15.94 -13.79
C HIS A 140 -1.72 -15.84 -14.88
N TRP A 141 -2.52 -14.78 -14.88
CA TRP A 141 -3.47 -14.49 -15.95
C TRP A 141 -2.74 -14.13 -17.25
N LEU A 142 -1.70 -13.28 -17.18
CA LEU A 142 -0.87 -12.94 -18.34
C LEU A 142 -0.16 -14.17 -18.93
N THR A 143 0.20 -15.16 -18.11
CA THR A 143 0.79 -16.42 -18.57
C THR A 143 -0.24 -17.49 -18.94
N GLY A 144 -1.54 -17.19 -18.85
CA GLY A 144 -2.62 -18.12 -19.19
C GLY A 144 -2.85 -19.26 -18.18
N VAL A 145 -2.23 -19.21 -17.01
CA VAL A 145 -2.41 -20.19 -15.92
C VAL A 145 -3.73 -19.97 -15.19
N ILE A 146 -4.12 -18.69 -15.01
CA ILE A 146 -5.42 -18.31 -14.46
C ILE A 146 -6.32 -17.82 -15.59
N SER A 147 -7.50 -18.42 -15.69
CA SER A 147 -8.58 -18.00 -16.58
C SER A 147 -9.37 -16.81 -16.02
N GLU A 148 -10.12 -16.15 -16.90
CA GLU A 148 -11.01 -15.06 -16.50
C GLU A 148 -12.04 -15.51 -15.44
N ALA A 149 -12.60 -16.72 -15.58
CA ALA A 149 -13.56 -17.26 -14.62
C ALA A 149 -12.95 -17.45 -13.21
N GLN A 150 -11.70 -17.92 -13.13
CA GLN A 150 -10.97 -18.08 -11.87
C GLN A 150 -10.63 -16.72 -11.24
N GLN A 151 -10.27 -15.72 -12.05
CA GLN A 151 -10.09 -14.35 -11.54
C GLN A 151 -11.40 -13.80 -10.96
N HIS A 152 -12.51 -13.88 -11.71
CA HIS A 152 -13.83 -13.43 -11.25
C HIS A 152 -14.30 -14.15 -9.99
N PHE A 153 -13.98 -15.44 -9.85
CA PHE A 153 -14.24 -16.20 -8.64
C PHE A 153 -13.55 -15.58 -7.41
N ALA A 154 -12.24 -15.30 -7.50
CA ALA A 154 -11.48 -14.67 -6.42
C ALA A 154 -12.00 -13.25 -6.11
N ASP A 155 -12.22 -12.45 -7.16
CA ASP A 155 -12.76 -11.09 -7.07
C ASP A 155 -14.12 -11.04 -6.38
N SER A 156 -15.03 -11.92 -6.77
CA SER A 156 -16.38 -12.00 -6.21
C SER A 156 -16.36 -12.28 -4.71
N ILE A 157 -15.54 -13.25 -4.26
CA ILE A 157 -15.46 -13.60 -2.84
C ILE A 157 -14.81 -12.46 -2.04
N LEU A 158 -13.68 -11.91 -2.48
CA LEU A 158 -13.03 -10.80 -1.78
C LEU A 158 -13.94 -9.57 -1.71
N ARG A 159 -14.63 -9.24 -2.79
CA ARG A 159 -15.63 -8.17 -2.84
C ARG A 159 -16.68 -8.31 -1.75
N GLN A 160 -17.25 -9.51 -1.56
CA GLN A 160 -18.22 -9.76 -0.50
C GLN A 160 -17.64 -9.45 0.89
N LYS A 161 -16.38 -9.83 1.15
CA LYS A 161 -15.72 -9.58 2.44
C LYS A 161 -15.48 -8.10 2.70
N VAL A 162 -15.15 -7.33 1.67
CA VAL A 162 -15.01 -5.87 1.82
C VAL A 162 -16.35 -5.22 2.13
N ILE A 163 -17.42 -5.64 1.45
CA ILE A 163 -18.76 -5.10 1.72
C ILE A 163 -19.17 -5.38 3.17
N VAL A 164 -18.95 -6.61 3.67
CA VAL A 164 -19.24 -6.95 5.07
C VAL A 164 -18.40 -6.11 6.04
N ALA A 165 -17.10 -5.94 5.77
CA ALA A 165 -16.23 -5.13 6.62
C ALA A 165 -16.63 -3.64 6.62
N LEU A 166 -17.05 -3.11 5.46
CA LEU A 166 -17.54 -1.75 5.30
C LEU A 166 -18.86 -1.51 6.04
N ASP A 167 -19.79 -2.46 5.95
CA ASP A 167 -21.08 -2.41 6.65
C ASP A 167 -20.90 -2.47 8.18
N GLY A 168 -19.97 -3.29 8.64
CA GLY A 168 -19.61 -3.41 10.06
C GLY A 168 -18.97 -2.15 10.67
N LEU A 169 -18.66 -1.10 9.89
CA LEU A 169 -18.16 0.17 10.42
C LEU A 169 -19.30 1.02 10.99
N ILE A 170 -19.58 0.81 12.28
CA ILE A 170 -20.48 1.65 13.08
C ILE A 170 -19.73 2.90 13.57
N ILE A 171 -19.34 3.76 12.63
CA ILE A 171 -18.63 5.00 12.90
C ILE A 171 -19.49 6.16 12.38
N PRO A 172 -20.06 7.00 13.25
CA PRO A 172 -20.76 8.19 12.79
C PRO A 172 -19.76 9.14 12.12
N PRO A 173 -20.14 9.81 11.02
CA PRO A 173 -19.27 10.79 10.40
C PRO A 173 -18.91 11.89 11.41
N ALA A 174 -17.63 12.26 11.45
CA ALA A 174 -17.17 13.39 12.22
C ALA A 174 -17.90 14.67 11.77
N GLU A 175 -18.09 15.60 12.69
CA GLU A 175 -18.74 16.90 12.40
C GLU A 175 -18.05 17.61 11.23
N ASN A 176 -16.71 17.64 11.26
CA ASN A 176 -15.84 18.20 10.21
C ASN A 176 -15.39 17.14 9.17
N GLY A 177 -16.09 16.01 9.07
CA GLY A 177 -15.78 14.95 8.11
C GLY A 177 -16.10 15.38 6.68
N LYS A 178 -15.06 15.47 5.84
CA LYS A 178 -15.17 15.65 4.38
C LYS A 178 -16.09 14.60 3.73
N ARG A 179 -16.75 15.00 2.64
CA ARG A 179 -17.59 14.16 1.78
C ARG A 179 -16.83 13.72 0.54
N PHE A 180 -16.65 12.42 0.41
CA PHE A 180 -16.00 11.78 -0.73
C PHE A 180 -17.05 11.18 -1.68
N PHE A 181 -16.91 11.44 -2.97
CA PHE A 181 -17.51 10.61 -4.01
C PHE A 181 -16.53 9.51 -4.41
N ILE A 182 -17.02 8.29 -4.46
CA ILE A 182 -16.24 7.09 -4.81
C ILE A 182 -16.92 6.44 -5.99
N PHE A 183 -16.19 6.25 -7.09
CA PHE A 183 -16.77 5.74 -8.33
C PHE A 183 -15.71 5.11 -9.22
N LEU A 184 -16.17 4.28 -10.16
CA LEU A 184 -15.39 3.92 -11.35
C LEU A 184 -15.90 4.68 -12.57
N PRO A 185 -15.01 5.10 -13.49
CA PRO A 185 -15.41 5.72 -14.74
C PRO A 185 -16.23 4.77 -15.62
N GLU A 186 -16.96 5.33 -16.58
CA GLU A 186 -17.67 4.57 -17.61
C GLU A 186 -16.78 3.48 -18.24
N GLY A 187 -17.33 2.28 -18.40
CA GLY A 187 -16.62 1.11 -18.91
C GLY A 187 -15.74 0.37 -17.90
N HIS A 188 -15.67 0.82 -16.65
CA HIS A 188 -14.86 0.20 -15.61
C HIS A 188 -15.71 -0.47 -14.52
N TYR A 189 -15.34 -1.71 -14.19
CA TYR A 189 -16.14 -2.61 -13.35
C TYR A 189 -15.39 -3.23 -12.16
N ASN A 190 -14.05 -3.24 -12.18
CA ASN A 190 -13.28 -3.81 -11.07
C ASN A 190 -13.23 -2.83 -9.90
N GLU A 191 -14.14 -3.04 -8.96
CA GLU A 191 -14.45 -2.09 -7.89
C GLU A 191 -13.83 -2.43 -6.53
N LEU A 192 -13.11 -3.53 -6.42
CA LEU A 192 -12.63 -4.03 -5.13
C LEU A 192 -11.78 -2.99 -4.40
N CYS A 193 -10.85 -2.35 -5.12
CA CYS A 193 -10.05 -1.25 -4.58
C CYS A 193 -10.94 -0.10 -4.12
N MET A 194 -11.95 0.29 -4.90
CA MET A 194 -12.85 1.40 -4.56
C MET A 194 -13.66 1.12 -3.29
N LEU A 195 -14.13 -0.13 -3.11
CA LEU A 195 -14.78 -0.55 -1.86
C LEU A 195 -13.82 -0.48 -0.67
N PHE A 196 -12.56 -0.88 -0.85
CA PHE A 196 -11.56 -0.79 0.21
C PHE A 196 -11.22 0.67 0.56
N PHE A 197 -11.12 1.56 -0.43
CA PHE A 197 -10.97 2.98 -0.17
C PHE A 197 -12.20 3.57 0.54
N ALA A 198 -13.41 3.13 0.20
CA ALA A 198 -14.62 3.50 0.96
C ALA A 198 -14.53 3.09 2.43
N TYR A 199 -14.00 1.90 2.71
CA TYR A 199 -13.73 1.43 4.07
C TYR A 199 -12.76 2.36 4.81
N LEU A 200 -11.62 2.70 4.20
CA LEU A 200 -10.62 3.59 4.83
C LEU A 200 -11.16 4.98 5.11
N ILE A 201 -11.92 5.55 4.17
CA ILE A 201 -12.52 6.89 4.29
C ILE A 201 -13.54 6.90 5.44
N ARG A 202 -14.47 5.94 5.47
CA ARG A 202 -15.46 5.83 6.56
C ARG A 202 -14.80 5.60 7.91
N LYS A 203 -13.80 4.72 7.96
CA LYS A 203 -13.07 4.44 9.21
C LYS A 203 -12.36 5.67 9.77
N SER A 204 -11.92 6.57 8.88
CA SER A 204 -11.29 7.84 9.26
C SER A 204 -12.30 8.93 9.64
N GLY A 205 -13.60 8.61 9.73
CA GLY A 205 -14.65 9.54 10.15
C GLY A 205 -15.19 10.44 9.04
N HIS A 206 -14.85 10.17 7.77
CA HIS A 206 -15.35 10.93 6.63
C HIS A 206 -16.65 10.36 6.07
N LYS A 207 -17.40 11.19 5.35
CA LYS A 207 -18.65 10.82 4.68
C LYS A 207 -18.32 10.23 3.31
N THR A 208 -18.91 9.09 2.98
CA THR A 208 -18.75 8.46 1.66
C THR A 208 -20.07 8.41 0.91
N ILE A 209 -20.07 8.79 -0.36
CA ILE A 209 -21.12 8.45 -1.31
C ILE A 209 -20.49 7.55 -2.37
N TYR A 210 -20.76 6.25 -2.24
CA TYR A 210 -20.30 5.23 -3.18
C TYR A 210 -21.28 5.16 -4.37
N LEU A 211 -20.86 5.66 -5.53
CA LEU A 211 -21.68 5.75 -6.74
C LEU A 211 -21.61 4.46 -7.58
N GLY A 212 -20.67 3.58 -7.30
CA GLY A 212 -20.55 2.29 -7.96
C GLY A 212 -19.72 2.31 -9.24
N GLN A 213 -20.02 1.35 -10.10
CA GLN A 213 -19.26 1.04 -11.30
C GLN A 213 -19.78 1.82 -12.51
N SER A 214 -18.94 1.97 -13.55
CA SER A 214 -19.34 2.53 -14.85
C SER A 214 -20.14 3.85 -14.77
N VAL A 215 -19.67 4.80 -13.98
CA VAL A 215 -20.36 6.07 -13.75
C VAL A 215 -20.01 7.08 -14.85
N THR A 216 -21.04 7.56 -15.55
CA THR A 216 -20.88 8.59 -16.59
C THR A 216 -20.54 9.94 -15.97
N ARG A 217 -19.73 10.75 -16.66
CA ARG A 217 -19.36 12.11 -16.20
C ARG A 217 -20.58 13.02 -16.02
N SER A 218 -21.61 12.88 -16.85
CA SER A 218 -22.84 13.67 -16.75
C SER A 218 -23.60 13.35 -15.44
N ALA A 219 -23.72 12.07 -15.08
CA ALA A 219 -24.31 11.64 -13.81
C ALA A 219 -23.51 12.16 -12.62
N LEU A 220 -22.17 12.05 -12.68
CA LEU A 220 -21.26 12.54 -11.64
C LEU A 220 -21.41 14.06 -11.40
N ARG A 221 -21.47 14.86 -12.48
CA ARG A 221 -21.74 16.30 -12.39
C ARG A 221 -23.11 16.61 -11.81
N SER A 222 -24.13 15.86 -12.23
CA SER A 222 -25.50 16.07 -11.76
C SER A 222 -25.61 15.88 -10.25
N ILE A 223 -25.08 14.76 -9.73
CA ILE A 223 -25.13 14.48 -8.29
C ILE A 223 -24.23 15.42 -7.49
N ALA A 224 -23.12 15.90 -8.05
CA ALA A 224 -22.25 16.88 -7.41
C ALA A 224 -22.94 18.22 -7.13
N LYS A 225 -23.86 18.65 -7.99
CA LYS A 225 -24.66 19.87 -7.79
C LYS A 225 -25.61 19.77 -6.59
N VAL A 226 -25.99 18.56 -6.20
CA VAL A 226 -26.95 18.30 -5.10
C VAL A 226 -26.23 17.97 -3.81
N LYS A 227 -25.17 17.16 -3.89
CA LYS A 227 -24.50 16.61 -2.71
C LYS A 227 -23.14 17.24 -2.42
N HIS A 228 -22.62 18.14 -3.26
CA HIS A 228 -21.40 18.93 -3.01
C HIS A 228 -20.24 18.13 -2.36
N PRO A 229 -19.49 17.33 -3.13
CA PRO A 229 -18.33 16.61 -2.61
C PRO A 229 -17.19 17.59 -2.29
N ASP A 230 -16.42 17.25 -1.25
CA ASP A 230 -15.15 17.90 -0.93
C ASP A 230 -14.00 17.26 -1.71
N ALA A 231 -14.12 15.96 -1.99
CA ALA A 231 -13.14 15.19 -2.73
C ALA A 231 -13.77 14.08 -3.57
N LEU A 232 -13.06 13.65 -4.60
CA LEU A 232 -13.41 12.54 -5.47
C LEU A 232 -12.29 11.49 -5.39
N ILE A 233 -12.63 10.21 -5.45
CA ILE A 233 -11.66 9.13 -5.57
C ILE A 233 -12.10 8.14 -6.64
N THR A 234 -11.16 7.76 -7.49
CA THR A 234 -11.39 6.83 -8.59
C THR A 234 -10.13 6.05 -8.97
N THR A 235 -10.31 5.03 -9.79
CA THR A 235 -9.24 4.21 -10.36
C THR A 235 -9.59 3.80 -11.78
N PHE A 236 -8.56 3.47 -12.56
CA PHE A 236 -8.71 2.79 -13.84
C PHE A 236 -8.19 1.36 -13.68
N THR A 237 -8.89 0.41 -14.30
CA THR A 237 -8.59 -1.02 -14.25
C THR A 237 -8.61 -1.52 -15.69
N SER A 238 -7.45 -1.96 -16.23
CA SER A 238 -7.26 -2.44 -17.62
C SER A 238 -7.08 -1.34 -18.68
N PRO A 239 -6.51 -1.66 -19.88
CA PRO A 239 -5.46 -0.87 -20.48
C PRO A 239 -6.06 0.23 -21.36
N LEU A 240 -6.61 1.27 -20.73
CA LEU A 240 -6.64 2.56 -21.40
C LEU A 240 -5.21 2.93 -21.74
N SER A 241 -5.01 3.43 -22.95
CA SER A 241 -3.75 4.10 -23.26
C SER A 241 -3.53 5.23 -22.23
N SER A 242 -2.28 5.53 -21.89
CA SER A 242 -1.98 6.65 -20.98
C SER A 242 -2.66 7.94 -21.45
N CYS A 243 -2.77 8.13 -22.77
CA CYS A 243 -3.48 9.25 -23.40
C CYS A 243 -4.99 9.32 -23.05
N GLU A 244 -5.71 8.20 -23.10
CA GLU A 244 -7.15 8.18 -22.76
C GLU A 244 -7.37 8.47 -21.27
N THR A 245 -6.51 7.90 -20.42
CA THR A 245 -6.52 8.14 -18.98
C THR A 245 -6.27 9.63 -18.68
N GLU A 246 -5.23 10.21 -19.28
CA GLU A 246 -4.92 11.64 -19.13
C GLU A 246 -6.04 12.54 -19.65
N SER A 247 -6.62 12.21 -20.80
CA SER A 247 -7.74 12.96 -21.38
C SER A 247 -8.96 12.94 -20.45
N TYR A 248 -9.28 11.77 -19.88
CA TYR A 248 -10.34 11.65 -18.89
C TYR A 248 -10.03 12.47 -17.62
N ILE A 249 -8.81 12.40 -17.10
CA ILE A 249 -8.39 13.16 -15.91
C ILE A 249 -8.51 14.67 -16.16
N LYS A 250 -8.00 15.17 -17.29
CA LYS A 250 -8.13 16.60 -17.67
C LYS A 250 -9.59 17.03 -17.72
N SER A 251 -10.41 16.21 -18.36
CA SER A 251 -11.86 16.37 -18.42
C SER A 251 -12.52 16.42 -17.04
N LEU A 252 -12.11 15.55 -16.13
CA LEU A 252 -12.61 15.51 -14.76
C LEU A 252 -12.19 16.76 -13.97
N CYS A 253 -10.97 17.25 -14.16
CA CYS A 253 -10.50 18.49 -13.54
C CYS A 253 -11.27 19.72 -14.02
N THR A 254 -11.67 19.76 -15.29
CA THR A 254 -12.55 20.82 -15.82
C THR A 254 -13.94 20.79 -15.16
N ASP A 255 -14.47 19.59 -14.90
CA ASP A 255 -15.76 19.42 -14.23
C ASP A 255 -15.68 19.72 -12.72
N PHE A 256 -14.51 19.52 -12.11
CA PHE A 256 -14.24 19.65 -10.68
C PHE A 256 -12.95 20.45 -10.40
N PRO A 257 -12.94 21.77 -10.68
CA PRO A 257 -11.72 22.58 -10.61
C PRO A 257 -11.24 22.88 -9.18
N VAL A 258 -12.12 22.71 -8.17
CA VAL A 258 -11.83 23.04 -6.77
C VAL A 258 -11.59 21.79 -5.93
N GLN A 259 -12.31 20.71 -6.21
CA GLN A 259 -12.25 19.49 -5.41
C GLN A 259 -10.92 18.77 -5.61
N GLN A 260 -10.43 18.18 -4.53
CA GLN A 260 -9.30 17.25 -4.59
C GLN A 260 -9.74 15.95 -5.28
N ILE A 261 -9.01 15.55 -6.32
CA ILE A 261 -9.23 14.29 -7.02
C ILE A 261 -8.12 13.33 -6.62
N TYR A 262 -8.49 12.19 -6.04
CA TYR A 262 -7.58 11.10 -5.72
C TYR A 262 -7.65 10.06 -6.81
N LEU A 263 -6.50 9.75 -7.41
CA LEU A 263 -6.36 8.72 -8.41
C LEU A 263 -5.54 7.56 -7.86
N THR A 264 -6.14 6.39 -7.71
CA THR A 264 -5.44 5.24 -7.12
C THR A 264 -4.76 4.41 -8.19
N LYS A 265 -3.48 4.09 -8.01
CA LYS A 265 -2.68 3.27 -8.93
C LYS A 265 -2.05 2.04 -8.28
N LEU A 266 -2.68 1.52 -7.21
CA LEU A 266 -2.15 0.38 -6.44
C LEU A 266 -1.88 -0.88 -7.29
N GLN A 267 -2.50 -1.00 -8.46
CA GLN A 267 -2.31 -2.13 -9.39
C GLN A 267 -1.37 -1.83 -10.58
N ASP A 268 -0.94 -0.57 -10.79
CA ASP A 268 -0.02 -0.16 -11.87
C ASP A 268 0.79 1.11 -11.51
N PRO A 269 1.82 1.00 -10.63
CA PRO A 269 2.57 2.14 -10.12
C PRO A 269 3.61 2.73 -11.10
N GLU A 270 3.95 2.04 -12.20
CA GLU A 270 5.13 2.39 -13.03
C GLU A 270 4.84 3.43 -14.14
N ASN A 271 3.58 3.71 -14.44
CA ASN A 271 3.22 4.70 -15.46
C ASN A 271 3.09 6.11 -14.85
N GLY A 272 4.08 6.98 -15.09
CA GLY A 272 3.97 8.40 -14.80
C GLY A 272 2.80 9.03 -15.56
N LEU A 273 1.99 9.85 -14.86
CA LEU A 273 0.92 10.65 -15.46
C LEU A 273 1.24 12.12 -15.26
N ASP A 274 1.12 12.92 -16.31
CA ASP A 274 1.09 14.37 -16.16
C ASP A 274 -0.30 14.77 -15.64
N CYS A 275 -0.36 15.07 -14.34
CA CYS A 275 -1.60 15.33 -13.64
C CYS A 275 -1.71 16.83 -13.25
N PRO A 276 -2.88 17.45 -13.43
CA PRO A 276 -3.16 18.79 -12.91
C PRO A 276 -2.98 18.89 -11.38
N LEU A 277 -2.77 20.10 -10.86
CA LEU A 277 -2.45 20.36 -9.44
C LEU A 277 -3.46 19.81 -8.44
N ASN A 278 -4.75 19.75 -8.80
CA ASN A 278 -5.81 19.24 -7.92
C ASN A 278 -5.98 17.71 -7.99
N VAL A 279 -5.10 17.00 -8.72
CA VAL A 279 -5.07 15.54 -8.78
C VAL A 279 -3.91 15.03 -7.96
N LYS A 280 -4.20 14.11 -7.04
CA LYS A 280 -3.20 13.42 -6.24
C LYS A 280 -3.22 11.93 -6.56
N VAL A 281 -2.09 11.43 -7.04
CA VAL A 281 -1.91 10.01 -7.32
C VAL A 281 -1.56 9.30 -6.01
N ILE A 282 -2.31 8.25 -5.71
CA ILE A 282 -2.12 7.40 -4.53
C ILE A 282 -1.34 6.16 -4.95
N HIS A 283 -0.10 6.08 -4.47
CA HIS A 283 0.85 4.99 -4.73
C HIS A 283 0.84 3.92 -3.63
N SER A 284 0.44 4.28 -2.40
CA SER A 284 0.29 3.35 -1.28
C SER A 284 -0.95 3.66 -0.45
N VAL A 285 -1.40 2.69 0.34
CA VAL A 285 -2.52 2.89 1.27
C VAL A 285 -2.13 3.87 2.38
N GLU A 286 -0.86 3.83 2.79
CA GLU A 286 -0.26 4.65 3.82
C GLU A 286 -0.27 6.13 3.43
N ASP A 287 0.09 6.46 2.17
CA ASP A 287 0.03 7.82 1.64
C ASP A 287 -1.38 8.39 1.72
N PHE A 288 -2.37 7.58 1.36
CA PHE A 288 -3.77 8.01 1.43
C PHE A 288 -4.25 8.19 2.87
N LYS A 289 -3.87 7.28 3.78
CA LYS A 289 -4.21 7.41 5.21
C LYS A 289 -3.59 8.68 5.82
N ALA A 290 -2.35 9.02 5.45
CA ALA A 290 -1.71 10.26 5.87
C ALA A 290 -2.54 11.49 5.44
N ASP A 291 -3.04 11.50 4.19
CA ASP A 291 -3.89 12.57 3.69
C ASP A 291 -5.23 12.68 4.42
N LEU A 292 -5.89 11.55 4.69
CA LEU A 292 -7.12 11.54 5.47
C LEU A 292 -6.90 12.12 6.88
N SER A 293 -5.73 11.86 7.47
CA SER A 293 -5.37 12.35 8.80
C SER A 293 -4.93 13.82 8.85
N THR A 294 -4.63 14.42 7.70
CA THR A 294 -4.18 15.81 7.62
C THR A 294 -5.36 16.74 7.93
N ARG A 295 -5.52 17.05 9.22
CA ARG A 295 -6.39 18.10 9.72
C ARG A 295 -6.01 19.40 9.02
N TYR A 296 -6.87 19.90 8.12
CA TYR A 296 -6.87 21.33 7.86
C TYR A 296 -7.25 22.00 9.19
N PRO A 297 -6.48 22.99 9.65
CA PRO A 297 -6.49 23.43 11.04
C PRO A 297 -7.90 23.84 11.48
N LEU A 298 -8.19 23.52 12.75
CA LEU A 298 -9.32 24.06 13.51
C LEU A 298 -9.39 25.58 13.40
#